data_AF-A0A534R8S4-F1
#
_entry.id   AF-A0A534R8S4-F1
#
_cell.length_a   1.000
_cell.length_b   1.000
_cell.length_c   1.000
_cell.angle_alpha   90.00
_cell.angle_beta   90.00
_cell.angle_gamma   90.00
#
_symmetry.space_group_name_H-M   'P 1'
#
loop_
_entity.id
_entity.type
_entity.pdbx_description
1 polymer ?
#
loop_
_entity_poly.entity_id
_entity_poly.type
_entity_poly.pdbx_seq_one_letter_code
_entity_poly.pdbx_strand_id
1 'polypeptide(L)'
;MQLVLRSLFALLLTGFALPAGAQTGGEAYVHASGELSMVDGGRPERRRVVFRAGWPASATAAMEDPRVAGASLRLAAASGEGDTGAIVLPFVRWRGLGHPAGKGGYRYDDPSRSEGGIRSVVARLGRHRGILKVIGGGASWPYSITGLQSGFTVTFAIGETRWCSDFRTPLAKSTSRRVLAKSAAGFASTFAAIQDVVFTQHRCTETACHGSAAQGGLDLLPDVAYQNLVDVFSPAGQMNRVTPGDEKQSFLWRKLAKATLALADVPGAAMPNGLAPIPEAQLEALKIWIRAGAPATGVVGGTESLLSSCLPAADPVHIRAPAPPAPQDGVQLHAPAWPLAARDEDEVCFATYYDFSAQIPLEAQTPCPDFWGGPTKSCFYYDRSELTQDPNSHHSLIHIYKGAYDVTDPAANFGPFTCHGGASDGQPCNPIGIGQPAPGGANCGVDSGCAGKVVSSVACIGYGPPDYGFDLNGLGSDNAPLIGGSQAPVSSNVYPPEVFSLIPVKSVVVWNSHAFNLTFQPTTNQQWLNLYFAGPTDRTYPVQGIFDARDIFVQNVPPFETREYCRTDTLPQGARLFQLSSHTHKRGKLFRIWGPGIAQACSSSNDPTCTPRPAGGARRRRRGEPALQVLLALR
;
A
#
# COMPACT_ATOMS: atom_id res chain seq x y z
N MET A 1 -8.97 -31.34 34.43
CA MET A 1 -9.19 -29.99 33.85
C MET A 1 -7.97 -29.07 34.07
N GLN A 2 -6.76 -29.58 33.84
CA GLN A 2 -5.48 -28.84 33.92
C GLN A 2 -4.48 -29.31 32.83
N LEU A 3 -4.87 -30.26 31.96
CA LEU A 3 -4.02 -30.79 30.90
C LEU A 3 -4.27 -30.16 29.52
N VAL A 4 -5.38 -29.44 29.32
CA VAL A 4 -5.72 -28.80 28.03
C VAL A 4 -5.09 -27.42 27.87
N LEU A 5 -4.68 -26.77 28.97
CA LEU A 5 -4.05 -25.44 28.93
C LEU A 5 -2.57 -25.47 28.49
N ARG A 6 -1.89 -26.61 28.54
CA ARG A 6 -0.47 -26.73 28.16
C ARG A 6 -0.23 -26.93 26.67
N SER A 7 -1.24 -27.33 25.90
CA SER A 7 -1.11 -27.56 24.46
C SER A 7 -1.31 -26.30 23.60
N LEU A 8 -1.88 -25.22 24.15
CA LEU A 8 -1.99 -23.93 23.46
C LEU A 8 -0.73 -23.06 23.60
N PHE A 9 0.07 -23.25 24.65
CA PHE A 9 1.31 -22.49 24.85
C PHE A 9 2.50 -22.99 24.00
N ALA A 10 2.44 -24.23 23.49
CA ALA A 10 3.55 -24.84 22.76
C ALA A 10 3.47 -24.66 21.23
N LEU A 11 2.37 -24.12 20.69
CA LEU A 11 2.21 -23.90 19.24
C LEU A 11 2.57 -22.47 18.78
N LEU A 12 2.91 -21.58 19.71
CA LEU A 12 3.20 -20.15 19.44
C LEU A 12 4.70 -19.81 19.42
N LEU A 13 5.60 -20.81 19.47
CA LEU A 13 7.07 -20.61 19.47
C LEU A 13 7.81 -21.27 18.31
N THR A 14 7.11 -21.81 17.32
CA THR A 14 7.74 -22.13 16.03
C THR A 14 7.63 -20.90 15.14
N GLY A 15 8.72 -20.12 15.09
CA GLY A 15 8.98 -19.20 14.00
C GLY A 15 8.97 -19.97 12.69
N PHE A 16 7.78 -20.10 12.10
CA PHE A 16 7.64 -20.50 10.71
C PHE A 16 8.12 -19.32 9.90
N ALA A 17 9.37 -19.41 9.45
CA ALA A 17 9.80 -18.72 8.24
C ALA A 17 8.81 -19.10 7.14
N LEU A 18 7.82 -18.24 6.91
CA LEU A 18 6.96 -18.33 5.74
C LEU A 18 7.88 -18.34 4.52
N PRO A 19 7.66 -19.23 3.53
CA PRO A 19 8.29 -19.06 2.24
C PRO A 19 7.68 -17.80 1.65
N ALA A 20 8.44 -16.71 1.73
CA ALA A 20 8.10 -15.43 1.14
C ALA A 20 7.91 -15.63 -0.37
N GLY A 21 6.65 -15.72 -0.80
CA GLY A 21 6.23 -15.36 -2.15
C GLY A 21 6.27 -13.84 -2.38
N ALA A 22 7.18 -13.15 -1.70
CA ALA A 22 7.52 -11.77 -1.95
C ALA A 22 8.44 -11.76 -3.18
N GLN A 23 8.37 -10.69 -3.97
CA GLN A 23 9.64 -10.18 -4.47
C GLN A 23 10.47 -9.93 -3.21
N THR A 24 11.36 -10.84 -2.83
CA THR A 24 12.45 -10.50 -1.92
C THR A 24 13.33 -9.59 -2.76
N GLY A 25 13.00 -8.31 -2.69
CA GLY A 25 13.64 -7.27 -3.47
C GLY A 25 14.98 -7.05 -2.83
N GLY A 26 16.04 -7.61 -3.41
CA GLY A 26 17.36 -7.03 -3.23
C GLY A 26 17.38 -5.63 -3.83
N GLU A 27 18.43 -4.87 -3.51
CA GLU A 27 18.54 -3.49 -4.00
C GLU A 27 18.45 -3.43 -5.52
N ALA A 28 17.70 -2.45 -6.03
CA ALA A 28 17.54 -2.20 -7.45
C ALA A 28 18.37 -0.98 -7.87
N TYR A 29 19.06 -1.12 -9.00
CA TYR A 29 19.98 -0.13 -9.53
C TYR A 29 19.72 0.13 -11.01
N VAL A 30 19.91 1.37 -11.43
CA VAL A 30 19.94 1.71 -12.86
C VAL A 30 21.39 1.64 -13.35
N HIS A 31 21.61 0.95 -14.47
CA HIS A 31 22.93 0.97 -15.12
C HIS A 31 23.32 2.39 -15.55
N ALA A 32 24.60 2.76 -15.45
CA ALA A 32 25.11 4.06 -15.88
C ALA A 32 25.00 4.28 -17.40
N SER A 33 25.01 3.19 -18.17
CA SER A 33 24.79 3.20 -19.62
C SER A 33 24.35 1.82 -20.08
N GLY A 34 23.74 1.74 -21.26
CA GLY A 34 23.26 0.51 -21.86
C GLY A 34 23.28 0.59 -23.38
N GLU A 35 23.65 -0.50 -24.04
CA GLU A 35 23.54 -0.70 -25.48
C GLU A 35 22.94 -2.08 -25.76
N LEU A 36 21.86 -2.11 -26.53
CA LEU A 36 21.17 -3.33 -26.93
C LEU A 36 21.22 -3.48 -28.45
N SER A 37 21.64 -4.65 -28.91
CA SER A 37 21.62 -5.04 -30.31
C SER A 37 20.96 -6.41 -30.44
N MET A 38 19.84 -6.45 -31.16
CA MET A 38 19.13 -7.70 -31.46
C MET A 38 18.94 -7.87 -32.97
N VAL A 39 19.09 -9.10 -33.43
CA VAL A 39 18.89 -9.51 -34.83
C VAL A 39 18.13 -10.83 -34.82
N ASP A 40 16.99 -10.92 -35.51
CA ASP A 40 16.25 -12.19 -35.62
C ASP A 40 16.86 -13.10 -36.71
N GLY A 41 17.39 -12.50 -37.78
CA GLY A 41 18.09 -13.24 -38.84
C GLY A 41 17.17 -14.14 -39.70
N GLY A 42 15.85 -14.06 -39.51
CA GLY A 42 14.82 -14.74 -40.32
C GLY A 42 14.60 -16.21 -39.99
N ARG A 43 15.44 -16.84 -39.15
CA ARG A 43 15.26 -18.19 -38.59
C ARG A 43 15.76 -18.21 -37.15
N PRO A 44 15.17 -19.01 -36.24
CA PRO A 44 15.56 -19.03 -34.82
C PRO A 44 17.06 -19.23 -34.58
N GLU A 45 17.74 -20.07 -35.36
CA GLU A 45 19.18 -20.37 -35.18
C GLU A 45 20.08 -19.17 -35.47
N ARG A 46 19.59 -18.21 -36.27
CA ARG A 46 20.32 -17.00 -36.67
C ARG A 46 20.06 -15.81 -35.75
N ARG A 47 19.23 -15.99 -34.72
CA ARG A 47 19.00 -14.96 -33.71
C ARG A 47 20.29 -14.59 -33.01
N ARG A 48 20.50 -13.30 -32.75
CA ARG A 48 21.64 -12.79 -32.01
C ARG A 48 21.20 -11.66 -31.11
N VAL A 49 21.58 -11.74 -29.84
CA VAL A 49 21.44 -10.66 -28.86
C VAL A 49 22.80 -10.30 -28.27
N VAL A 50 23.07 -9.01 -28.19
CA VAL A 50 24.21 -8.46 -27.48
C VAL A 50 23.71 -7.32 -26.63
N PHE A 51 23.93 -7.41 -25.33
CA PHE A 51 23.67 -6.33 -24.38
C PHE A 51 24.98 -5.93 -23.71
N ARG A 52 25.21 -4.62 -23.59
CA ARG A 52 26.34 -4.05 -22.86
C ARG A 52 25.81 -3.01 -21.90
N ALA A 53 26.32 -2.96 -20.69
CA ALA A 53 25.97 -1.91 -19.74
C ALA A 53 27.15 -1.50 -18.86
N GLY A 54 27.18 -0.23 -18.47
CA GLY A 54 28.09 0.29 -17.45
C GLY A 54 27.44 0.20 -16.06
N TRP A 55 28.22 -0.15 -15.04
CA TRP A 55 27.71 -0.13 -13.66
C TRP A 55 27.53 1.31 -13.15
N PRO A 56 26.54 1.59 -12.28
CA PRO A 56 26.42 2.89 -11.64
C PRO A 56 27.64 3.18 -10.75
N ALA A 57 27.93 4.47 -10.54
CA ALA A 57 29.02 4.90 -9.67
C ALA A 57 28.82 4.47 -8.20
N SER A 58 27.57 4.29 -7.80
CA SER A 58 27.13 3.84 -6.47
C SER A 58 27.10 2.32 -6.29
N ALA A 59 27.67 1.53 -7.21
CA ALA A 59 27.76 0.06 -7.10
C ALA A 59 28.75 -0.42 -6.01
N THR A 60 28.79 0.26 -4.87
CA THR A 60 29.54 -0.10 -3.66
C THR A 60 28.80 -1.10 -2.78
N ALA A 61 27.53 -1.40 -3.03
CA ALA A 61 26.92 -2.63 -2.53
C ALA A 61 27.61 -3.83 -3.21
N ALA A 62 28.15 -4.73 -2.41
CA ALA A 62 28.94 -5.86 -2.89
C ALA A 62 28.08 -6.72 -3.82
N MET A 63 28.37 -6.66 -5.12
CA MET A 63 27.87 -7.65 -6.07
C MET A 63 28.13 -9.03 -5.48
N GLU A 64 27.05 -9.72 -5.11
CA GLU A 64 27.12 -11.07 -4.56
C GLU A 64 27.93 -11.97 -5.51
N ASP A 65 28.54 -13.03 -4.98
CA ASP A 65 29.29 -13.95 -5.81
C ASP A 65 28.30 -14.84 -6.61
N PRO A 66 28.18 -14.69 -7.94
CA PRO A 66 27.25 -15.50 -8.73
C PRO A 66 27.67 -16.98 -8.78
N ARG A 67 28.88 -17.35 -8.31
CA ARG A 67 29.27 -18.75 -8.11
C ARG A 67 28.56 -19.40 -6.93
N VAL A 68 27.92 -18.61 -6.08
CA VAL A 68 27.10 -19.06 -4.96
C VAL A 68 25.63 -18.71 -5.22
N ALA A 69 25.36 -17.44 -5.52
CA ALA A 69 23.99 -16.92 -5.65
C ALA A 69 23.33 -17.26 -7.01
N GLY A 70 24.12 -17.57 -8.03
CA GLY A 70 23.63 -17.61 -9.41
C GLY A 70 23.27 -16.22 -9.93
N ALA A 71 22.69 -16.17 -11.12
CA ALA A 71 22.26 -14.91 -11.75
C ALA A 71 21.04 -15.12 -12.65
N SER A 72 20.42 -14.04 -13.09
CA SER A 72 19.38 -14.09 -14.12
C SER A 72 19.42 -12.89 -15.07
N LEU A 73 18.84 -13.07 -16.25
CA LEU A 73 18.62 -12.02 -17.24
C LEU A 73 17.17 -12.05 -17.70
N ARG A 74 16.53 -10.88 -17.81
CA ARG A 74 15.23 -10.72 -18.46
C ARG A 74 15.27 -9.56 -19.43
N LEU A 75 14.67 -9.74 -20.59
CA LEU A 75 14.36 -8.67 -21.53
C LEU A 75 12.85 -8.62 -21.71
N ALA A 76 12.25 -7.51 -21.30
CA ALA A 76 10.85 -7.21 -21.51
C ALA A 76 10.73 -6.08 -22.53
N ALA A 77 10.01 -6.30 -23.61
CA ALA A 77 9.62 -5.22 -24.52
C ALA A 77 8.47 -4.42 -23.91
N ALA A 78 8.11 -3.29 -24.52
CA ALA A 78 6.92 -2.54 -24.12
C ALA A 78 5.66 -3.44 -24.09
N SER A 79 4.68 -3.07 -23.26
CA SER A 79 3.51 -3.90 -22.98
C SER A 79 2.85 -4.46 -24.25
N GLY A 80 2.83 -5.79 -24.38
CA GLY A 80 2.26 -6.50 -25.53
C GLY A 80 3.26 -6.87 -26.65
N GLU A 81 4.52 -6.43 -26.57
CA GLU A 81 5.54 -6.67 -27.60
C GLU A 81 6.47 -7.87 -27.31
N GLY A 82 6.26 -8.55 -26.17
CA GLY A 82 6.92 -9.80 -25.78
C GLY A 82 7.89 -9.68 -24.60
N ASP A 83 8.22 -10.83 -24.01
CA ASP A 83 9.07 -10.95 -22.82
C ASP A 83 9.83 -12.28 -22.87
N THR A 84 11.10 -12.28 -22.49
CA THR A 84 11.90 -13.51 -22.40
C THR A 84 11.53 -14.37 -21.18
N GLY A 85 10.85 -13.79 -20.17
CA GLY A 85 10.87 -14.30 -18.81
C GLY A 85 12.26 -14.19 -18.18
N ALA A 86 12.39 -14.63 -16.94
CA ALA A 86 13.69 -14.71 -16.27
C ALA A 86 14.49 -15.90 -16.82
N ILE A 87 15.56 -15.61 -17.56
CA ILE A 87 16.55 -16.60 -17.98
C ILE A 87 17.50 -16.84 -16.81
N VAL A 88 17.43 -18.03 -16.22
CA VAL A 88 18.31 -18.44 -15.11
C VAL A 88 19.71 -18.74 -15.62
N LEU A 89 20.73 -18.25 -14.92
CA LEU A 89 22.15 -18.46 -15.22
C LEU A 89 22.78 -19.20 -14.02
N PRO A 90 22.82 -20.55 -14.05
CA PRO A 90 23.19 -21.37 -12.90
C PRO A 90 24.58 -21.08 -12.37
N PHE A 91 24.73 -21.09 -11.04
CA PHE A 91 25.97 -20.76 -10.33
C PHE A 91 27.18 -21.61 -10.81
N VAL A 92 26.96 -22.87 -11.17
CA VAL A 92 28.00 -23.82 -11.62
C VAL A 92 28.73 -23.41 -12.90
N ARG A 93 28.16 -22.50 -13.71
CA ARG A 93 28.76 -22.02 -14.96
C ARG A 93 29.51 -20.70 -14.82
N TRP A 94 29.57 -20.16 -13.60
CA TRP A 94 30.29 -18.93 -13.29
C TRP A 94 31.71 -19.22 -12.83
N ARG A 95 32.65 -18.35 -13.22
CA ARG A 95 34.00 -18.29 -12.65
C ARG A 95 34.38 -16.87 -12.25
N GLY A 96 35.18 -16.76 -11.19
CA GLY A 96 35.76 -15.51 -10.75
C GLY A 96 36.90 -15.07 -11.69
N LEU A 97 36.99 -13.77 -11.93
CA LEU A 97 38.07 -13.11 -12.65
C LEU A 97 39.02 -12.43 -11.66
N GLY A 98 40.29 -12.25 -12.05
CA GLY A 98 41.30 -11.59 -11.22
C GLY A 98 41.83 -12.46 -10.08
N HIS A 99 42.71 -11.88 -9.26
CA HIS A 99 43.35 -12.53 -8.11
C HIS A 99 43.20 -11.67 -6.84
N PRO A 100 42.59 -12.21 -5.75
CA PRO A 100 41.88 -13.49 -5.69
C PRO A 100 40.66 -13.56 -6.64
N ALA A 101 40.22 -14.77 -6.95
CA ALA A 101 39.13 -15.02 -7.89
C ALA A 101 37.84 -14.32 -7.45
N GLY A 102 37.31 -13.44 -8.31
CA GLY A 102 36.15 -12.58 -8.03
C GLY A 102 36.52 -11.09 -7.91
N LYS A 103 37.78 -10.77 -7.59
CA LYS A 103 38.27 -9.37 -7.49
C LYS A 103 38.09 -8.58 -8.79
N GLY A 104 38.27 -9.23 -9.94
CA GLY A 104 38.09 -8.63 -11.26
C GLY A 104 36.66 -8.74 -11.82
N GLY A 105 35.72 -9.28 -11.04
CA GLY A 105 34.37 -9.63 -11.45
C GLY A 105 34.22 -11.10 -11.85
N TYR A 106 33.26 -11.40 -12.72
CA TYR A 106 32.82 -12.77 -13.01
C TYR A 106 32.56 -13.02 -14.49
N ARG A 107 32.66 -14.28 -14.90
CA ARG A 107 32.31 -14.73 -16.25
C ARG A 107 31.47 -16.01 -16.21
N TYR A 108 30.38 -15.97 -16.95
CA TYR A 108 29.54 -17.12 -17.29
C TYR A 108 29.86 -17.59 -18.71
N ASP A 109 29.95 -18.90 -18.92
CA ASP A 109 30.04 -19.49 -20.26
C ASP A 109 29.09 -20.69 -20.41
N ASP A 110 28.32 -20.68 -21.48
CA ASP A 110 27.46 -21.80 -21.93
C ASP A 110 27.58 -21.93 -23.46
N PRO A 111 28.59 -22.66 -23.98
CA PRO A 111 28.78 -22.82 -25.41
C PRO A 111 27.57 -23.43 -26.14
N SER A 112 26.82 -24.30 -25.46
CA SER A 112 25.59 -24.93 -25.97
C SER A 112 24.39 -23.98 -26.02
N ARG A 113 24.42 -22.87 -25.28
CA ARG A 113 23.30 -21.93 -25.13
C ARG A 113 22.01 -22.60 -24.63
N SER A 114 22.17 -23.59 -23.76
CA SER A 114 21.06 -24.36 -23.19
C SER A 114 20.21 -23.48 -22.26
N GLU A 115 20.82 -22.49 -21.60
CA GLU A 115 20.10 -21.59 -20.68
C GLU A 115 19.55 -20.36 -21.43
N GLY A 116 18.34 -20.49 -21.98
CA GLY A 116 17.62 -19.39 -22.64
C GLY A 116 18.37 -18.72 -23.80
N GLY A 117 19.29 -19.43 -24.46
CA GLY A 117 20.06 -18.89 -25.57
C GLY A 117 21.29 -18.05 -25.17
N ILE A 118 21.61 -17.93 -23.87
CA ILE A 118 22.78 -17.16 -23.41
C ILE A 118 24.05 -17.96 -23.62
N ARG A 119 25.02 -17.39 -24.36
CA ARG A 119 26.32 -18.01 -24.62
C ARG A 119 27.37 -17.61 -23.59
N SER A 120 27.40 -16.32 -23.25
CA SER A 120 28.36 -15.81 -22.27
C SER A 120 27.89 -14.52 -21.62
N VAL A 121 28.28 -14.37 -20.35
CA VAL A 121 28.14 -13.11 -19.61
C VAL A 121 29.49 -12.76 -19.02
N VAL A 122 29.88 -11.49 -19.12
CA VAL A 122 31.07 -10.94 -18.48
C VAL A 122 30.64 -9.75 -17.64
N ALA A 123 30.75 -9.88 -16.32
CA ALA A 123 30.46 -8.83 -15.35
C ALA A 123 31.79 -8.39 -14.72
N ARG A 124 32.48 -7.42 -15.32
CA ARG A 124 33.76 -6.89 -14.79
C ARG A 124 33.50 -5.77 -13.80
N LEU A 125 34.22 -5.80 -12.68
CA LEU A 125 34.18 -4.77 -11.65
C LEU A 125 35.31 -3.75 -11.86
N GLY A 126 35.06 -2.48 -11.54
CA GLY A 126 36.07 -1.41 -11.56
C GLY A 126 35.51 0.01 -11.74
N ARG A 127 35.96 0.95 -10.90
CA ARG A 127 35.43 2.33 -10.74
C ARG A 127 35.30 3.17 -12.03
N HIS A 128 36.08 2.85 -13.07
CA HIS A 128 36.07 3.57 -14.36
C HIS A 128 35.99 2.67 -15.61
N ARG A 129 35.93 1.35 -15.46
CA ARG A 129 35.94 0.37 -16.59
C ARG A 129 35.03 -0.83 -16.35
N GLY A 130 34.21 -0.80 -15.31
CA GLY A 130 33.28 -1.85 -14.99
C GLY A 130 32.22 -1.96 -16.09
N ILE A 131 32.01 -3.18 -16.58
CA ILE A 131 31.12 -3.45 -17.70
C ILE A 131 30.41 -4.78 -17.50
N LEU A 132 29.11 -4.78 -17.77
CA LEU A 132 28.31 -5.96 -18.04
C LEU A 132 28.26 -6.18 -19.55
N LYS A 133 28.57 -7.38 -20.02
CA LYS A 133 28.41 -7.78 -21.41
C LYS A 133 27.76 -9.14 -21.50
N VAL A 134 26.61 -9.20 -22.14
CA VAL A 134 25.84 -10.41 -22.39
C VAL A 134 25.86 -10.70 -23.89
N ILE A 135 26.12 -11.95 -24.25
CA ILE A 135 26.06 -12.43 -25.63
C ILE A 135 25.18 -13.68 -25.65
N GLY A 136 24.16 -13.68 -26.51
CA GLY A 136 23.25 -14.81 -26.69
C GLY A 136 22.60 -14.85 -28.07
N GLY A 137 21.54 -15.63 -28.18
CA GLY A 137 20.75 -15.86 -29.39
C GLY A 137 20.71 -17.34 -29.78
N GLY A 138 20.35 -17.62 -31.02
CA GLY A 138 20.09 -18.98 -31.51
C GLY A 138 18.69 -19.47 -31.16
N ALA A 139 18.41 -20.74 -31.47
CA ALA A 139 17.07 -21.30 -31.41
C ALA A 139 16.46 -21.29 -29.99
N SER A 140 17.29 -21.40 -28.95
CA SER A 140 16.87 -21.36 -27.55
C SER A 140 16.57 -19.95 -27.03
N TRP A 141 16.80 -18.90 -27.82
CA TRP A 141 16.47 -17.53 -27.42
C TRP A 141 14.95 -17.30 -27.52
N PRO A 142 14.27 -16.97 -26.41
CA PRO A 142 12.81 -17.03 -26.31
C PRO A 142 12.09 -15.83 -26.95
N TYR A 143 12.83 -14.83 -27.44
CA TYR A 143 12.25 -13.61 -27.99
C TYR A 143 12.50 -13.46 -29.50
N SER A 144 11.46 -13.09 -30.24
CA SER A 144 11.48 -12.85 -31.69
C SER A 144 11.07 -11.41 -31.99
N ILE A 145 11.71 -10.80 -32.99
CA ILE A 145 11.35 -9.44 -33.43
C ILE A 145 10.25 -9.59 -34.48
N THR A 146 8.99 -9.40 -34.08
CA THR A 146 7.82 -9.60 -34.96
C THR A 146 7.34 -8.32 -35.64
N GLY A 147 7.85 -7.15 -35.23
CA GLY A 147 7.45 -5.85 -35.75
C GLY A 147 8.34 -4.71 -35.26
N LEU A 148 7.90 -3.48 -35.49
CA LEU A 148 8.48 -2.30 -34.85
C LEU A 148 8.33 -2.41 -33.33
N GLN A 149 9.35 -1.95 -32.63
CA GLN A 149 9.48 -2.06 -31.17
C GLN A 149 9.44 -0.68 -30.56
N SER A 150 8.65 -0.53 -29.49
CA SER A 150 8.37 0.74 -28.83
C SER A 150 9.29 1.01 -27.64
N GLY A 151 10.01 -0.02 -27.17
CA GLY A 151 11.03 0.10 -26.13
C GLY A 151 11.39 -1.25 -25.50
N PHE A 152 12.42 -1.25 -24.66
CA PHE A 152 12.87 -2.44 -23.93
C PHE A 152 13.37 -2.10 -22.54
N THR A 153 13.09 -2.98 -21.58
CA THR A 153 13.79 -3.02 -20.30
C THR A 153 14.58 -4.31 -20.18
N VAL A 154 15.88 -4.18 -19.95
CA VAL A 154 16.79 -5.31 -19.69
C VAL A 154 17.17 -5.30 -18.23
N THR A 155 16.84 -6.38 -17.52
CA THR A 155 17.16 -6.57 -16.10
C THR A 155 18.17 -7.70 -15.97
N PHE A 156 19.26 -7.43 -15.24
CA PHE A 156 20.26 -8.41 -14.84
C PHE A 156 20.28 -8.50 -13.31
N ALA A 157 20.28 -9.70 -12.75
CA ALA A 157 20.29 -9.90 -11.32
C ALA A 157 21.36 -10.91 -10.90
N ILE A 158 21.97 -10.70 -9.75
CA ILE A 158 22.83 -11.66 -9.06
C ILE A 158 22.32 -11.78 -7.63
N GLY A 159 21.95 -13.00 -7.21
CA GLY A 159 21.20 -13.18 -5.97
C GLY A 159 19.93 -12.34 -5.96
N GLU A 160 19.79 -11.50 -4.94
CA GLU A 160 18.63 -10.61 -4.82
C GLU A 160 18.84 -9.25 -5.50
N THR A 161 20.09 -8.85 -5.73
CA THR A 161 20.44 -7.52 -6.27
C THR A 161 20.14 -7.44 -7.76
N ARG A 162 19.53 -6.33 -8.20
CA ARG A 162 19.08 -6.13 -9.59
C ARG A 162 19.65 -4.87 -10.19
N TRP A 163 20.03 -4.95 -11.46
CA TRP A 163 20.40 -3.82 -12.28
C TRP A 163 19.56 -3.79 -13.56
N CYS A 164 19.12 -2.61 -13.98
CA CYS A 164 18.29 -2.50 -15.18
C CYS A 164 18.76 -1.40 -16.14
N SER A 165 18.48 -1.59 -17.43
CA SER A 165 18.63 -0.57 -18.48
C SER A 165 17.32 -0.45 -19.23
N ASP A 166 16.81 0.77 -19.32
CA ASP A 166 15.60 1.11 -20.08
C ASP A 166 15.99 1.75 -21.42
N PHE A 167 15.38 1.28 -22.49
CA PHE A 167 15.60 1.65 -23.88
C PHE A 167 14.30 2.20 -24.45
N ARG A 168 14.12 3.51 -24.31
CA ARG A 168 12.90 4.23 -24.73
C ARG A 168 12.99 4.73 -26.17
N THR A 169 11.84 5.01 -26.78
CA THR A 169 11.74 5.56 -28.13
C THR A 169 12.09 7.05 -28.20
N PRO A 170 12.64 7.54 -29.34
CA PRO A 170 12.96 6.79 -30.55
C PRO A 170 14.20 5.89 -30.37
N LEU A 171 14.07 4.62 -30.76
CA LEU A 171 15.20 3.68 -30.77
C LEU A 171 16.16 4.04 -31.92
N ALA A 172 17.47 3.88 -31.71
CA ALA A 172 18.47 4.17 -32.73
C ALA A 172 18.25 3.39 -34.04
N LYS A 173 17.70 2.17 -33.95
CA LYS A 173 17.15 1.43 -35.10
C LYS A 173 16.07 0.46 -34.61
N SER A 174 14.91 0.47 -35.28
CA SER A 174 13.82 -0.47 -35.03
C SER A 174 13.25 -0.92 -36.38
N THR A 175 13.39 -2.21 -36.71
CA THR A 175 12.81 -2.83 -37.91
C THR A 175 12.26 -4.21 -37.57
N SER A 176 11.50 -4.82 -38.48
CA SER A 176 10.95 -6.19 -38.32
C SER A 176 11.97 -7.31 -38.12
N ARG A 177 13.29 -7.03 -38.15
CA ARG A 177 14.34 -8.05 -37.93
C ARG A 177 15.54 -7.55 -37.14
N ARG A 178 15.58 -6.27 -36.76
CA ARG A 178 16.75 -5.67 -36.11
C ARG A 178 16.37 -4.54 -35.18
N VAL A 179 16.96 -4.57 -33.99
CA VAL A 179 16.91 -3.49 -33.01
C VAL A 179 18.34 -3.05 -32.67
N LEU A 180 18.56 -1.74 -32.65
CA LEU A 180 19.71 -1.11 -32.01
C LEU A 180 19.19 -0.01 -31.08
N ALA A 181 19.62 -0.03 -29.83
CA ALA A 181 19.18 0.94 -28.84
C ALA A 181 20.30 1.34 -27.90
N LYS A 182 20.25 2.59 -27.43
CA LYS A 182 21.04 3.10 -26.32
C LYS A 182 20.09 3.39 -25.16
N SER A 183 20.51 3.08 -23.95
CA SER A 183 19.64 3.26 -22.79
C SER A 183 19.38 4.73 -22.57
N ALA A 184 18.16 5.05 -22.16
CA ALA A 184 17.85 6.34 -21.59
C ALA A 184 18.42 6.42 -20.17
N ALA A 185 18.51 7.63 -19.61
CA ALA A 185 18.69 7.77 -18.17
C ALA A 185 17.50 7.12 -17.45
N GLY A 186 17.74 6.53 -16.26
CA GLY A 186 16.67 6.07 -15.39
C GLY A 186 15.80 7.24 -14.92
N PHE A 187 14.62 6.92 -14.39
CA PHE A 187 13.76 7.92 -13.81
C PHE A 187 14.21 8.25 -12.39
N ALA A 188 14.17 9.54 -12.03
CA ALA A 188 14.53 10.01 -10.69
C ALA A 188 13.41 9.77 -9.65
N SER A 189 12.18 9.54 -10.10
CA SER A 189 11.03 9.23 -9.25
C SER A 189 9.98 8.41 -9.98
N THR A 190 9.09 7.75 -9.24
CA THR A 190 7.92 7.08 -9.83
C THR A 190 7.04 8.06 -10.59
N PHE A 191 6.87 9.30 -10.10
CA PHE A 191 6.11 10.32 -10.82
C PHE A 191 6.77 10.69 -12.16
N ALA A 192 8.10 10.81 -12.22
CA ALA A 192 8.81 11.06 -13.47
C ALA A 192 8.61 9.91 -14.48
N ALA A 193 8.56 8.67 -14.00
CA ALA A 193 8.21 7.52 -14.84
C ALA A 193 6.75 7.58 -15.31
N ILE A 194 5.79 7.93 -14.46
CA ILE A 194 4.37 8.12 -14.83
C ILE A 194 4.22 9.24 -15.88
N GLN A 195 4.92 10.36 -15.72
CA GLN A 195 4.88 11.49 -16.66
C GLN A 195 5.27 11.06 -18.08
N ASP A 196 6.32 10.24 -18.21
CA ASP A 196 6.80 9.76 -19.51
C ASP A 196 5.96 8.59 -20.02
N VAL A 197 5.89 7.50 -19.25
CA VAL A 197 5.32 6.22 -19.64
C VAL A 197 3.79 6.27 -19.75
N VAL A 198 3.11 7.05 -18.90
CA VAL A 198 1.65 7.15 -18.91
C VAL A 198 1.22 8.38 -19.68
N PHE A 199 1.61 9.59 -19.27
CA PHE A 199 1.04 10.79 -19.88
C PHE A 199 1.58 11.10 -21.27
N THR A 200 2.89 10.99 -21.46
CA THR A 200 3.52 11.36 -22.74
C THR A 200 3.32 10.27 -23.80
N GLN A 201 3.62 9.01 -23.47
CA GLN A 201 3.49 7.90 -24.43
C GLN A 201 2.04 7.61 -24.83
N HIS A 202 1.06 7.83 -23.94
CA HIS A 202 -0.37 7.74 -24.28
C HIS A 202 -0.97 9.06 -24.78
N ARG A 203 -0.11 10.03 -25.15
CA ARG A 203 -0.51 11.26 -25.85
C ARG A 203 -1.51 12.13 -25.08
N CYS A 204 -1.49 12.03 -23.75
CA CYS A 204 -2.29 12.90 -22.89
C CYS A 204 -1.81 14.35 -22.98
N THR A 205 -0.49 14.54 -23.15
CA THR A 205 0.19 15.85 -23.19
C THR A 205 0.12 16.57 -24.55
N GLU A 206 -0.62 16.02 -25.51
CA GLU A 206 -0.79 16.64 -26.83
C GLU A 206 -1.45 18.02 -26.72
N THR A 207 -1.00 18.96 -27.55
CA THR A 207 -1.46 20.36 -27.59
C THR A 207 -2.97 20.50 -27.54
N ALA A 208 -3.71 19.64 -28.26
CA ALA A 208 -5.16 19.69 -28.38
C ALA A 208 -5.93 19.22 -27.12
N CYS A 209 -5.28 18.46 -26.23
CA CYS A 209 -5.88 17.84 -25.06
C CYS A 209 -5.36 18.50 -23.78
N HIS A 210 -4.43 17.85 -23.09
CA HIS A 210 -3.82 18.35 -21.85
C HIS A 210 -2.39 18.86 -22.07
N GLY A 211 -2.09 19.37 -23.27
CA GLY A 211 -0.95 20.26 -23.51
C GLY A 211 -1.37 21.72 -23.36
N SER A 212 -0.89 22.60 -24.25
CA SER A 212 -1.14 24.05 -24.14
C SER A 212 -2.63 24.46 -24.20
N ALA A 213 -3.53 23.63 -24.75
CA ALA A 213 -4.97 23.92 -24.71
C ALA A 213 -5.59 23.71 -23.31
N ALA A 214 -4.90 22.99 -22.42
CA ALA A 214 -5.30 22.71 -21.05
C ALA A 214 -6.78 22.32 -20.90
N GLN A 215 -7.27 21.38 -21.71
CA GLN A 215 -8.69 20.99 -21.70
C GLN A 215 -9.15 20.59 -20.30
N GLY A 216 -10.30 21.11 -19.87
CA GLY A 216 -10.78 20.93 -18.49
C GLY A 216 -9.92 21.64 -17.43
N GLY A 217 -9.16 22.66 -17.84
CA GLY A 217 -8.23 23.42 -16.99
C GLY A 217 -6.99 22.64 -16.57
N LEU A 218 -6.64 21.54 -17.27
CA LEU A 218 -5.56 20.63 -16.89
C LEU A 218 -4.48 20.63 -17.98
N ASP A 219 -3.30 21.11 -17.62
CA ASP A 219 -2.05 20.95 -18.37
C ASP A 219 -1.19 19.84 -17.72
N LEU A 220 -0.83 18.83 -18.51
CA LEU A 220 -0.02 17.67 -18.14
C LEU A 220 1.40 17.74 -18.72
N LEU A 221 1.84 18.89 -19.24
CA LEU A 221 3.24 19.06 -19.64
C LEU A 221 4.17 18.86 -18.43
N PRO A 222 5.37 18.25 -18.63
CA PRO A 222 6.22 17.78 -17.54
C PRO A 222 6.54 18.82 -16.44
N ASP A 223 6.65 20.09 -16.82
CA ASP A 223 7.05 21.16 -15.90
C ASP A 223 5.95 21.55 -14.90
N VAL A 224 4.68 21.28 -15.21
CA VAL A 224 3.51 21.74 -14.44
C VAL A 224 2.56 20.62 -14.01
N ALA A 225 2.74 19.41 -14.55
CA ALA A 225 1.79 18.31 -14.38
C ALA A 225 1.55 17.96 -12.90
N TYR A 226 2.60 17.87 -12.08
CA TYR A 226 2.46 17.50 -10.67
C TYR A 226 1.59 18.51 -9.92
N GLN A 227 1.91 19.81 -10.01
CA GLN A 227 1.18 20.86 -9.30
C GLN A 227 -0.24 21.02 -9.83
N ASN A 228 -0.51 20.62 -11.07
CA ASN A 228 -1.85 20.62 -11.63
C ASN A 228 -2.68 19.38 -11.25
N LEU A 229 -2.07 18.34 -10.67
CA LEU A 229 -2.74 17.05 -10.39
C LEU A 229 -3.01 16.84 -8.91
N VAL A 230 -1.98 16.94 -8.06
CA VAL A 230 -2.05 16.52 -6.67
C VAL A 230 -2.71 17.60 -5.82
N ASP A 231 -3.76 17.22 -5.07
CA ASP A 231 -4.58 18.13 -4.26
C ASP A 231 -5.26 19.27 -5.05
N VAL A 232 -5.43 19.11 -6.37
CA VAL A 232 -6.09 20.10 -7.22
C VAL A 232 -7.53 19.70 -7.51
N PHE A 233 -8.48 20.55 -7.12
CA PHE A 233 -9.90 20.34 -7.40
C PHE A 233 -10.22 20.34 -8.90
N SER A 234 -10.99 19.36 -9.35
CA SER A 234 -11.53 19.27 -10.70
C SER A 234 -13.01 19.68 -10.70
N PRO A 235 -13.39 20.82 -11.30
CA PRO A 235 -14.79 21.19 -11.44
C PRO A 235 -15.62 20.15 -12.21
N ALA A 236 -15.00 19.48 -13.20
CA ALA A 236 -15.67 18.44 -13.98
C ALA A 236 -15.93 17.15 -13.17
N GLY A 237 -15.07 16.87 -12.18
CA GLY A 237 -15.18 15.69 -11.32
C GLY A 237 -15.90 15.95 -10.00
N GLN A 238 -16.05 17.23 -9.59
CA GLN A 238 -16.48 17.65 -8.25
C GLN A 238 -15.64 17.00 -7.13
N MET A 239 -14.35 16.78 -7.41
CA MET A 239 -13.38 16.17 -6.50
C MET A 239 -11.96 16.48 -6.96
N ASN A 240 -10.94 16.14 -6.18
CA ASN A 240 -9.55 16.35 -6.58
C ASN A 240 -9.16 15.46 -7.76
N ARG A 241 -8.26 15.97 -8.60
CA ARG A 241 -7.66 15.24 -9.73
C ARG A 241 -6.88 14.04 -9.20
N VAL A 242 -6.05 14.25 -8.19
CA VAL A 242 -5.42 13.22 -7.36
C VAL A 242 -5.61 13.58 -5.90
N THR A 243 -6.21 12.66 -5.14
CA THR A 243 -6.29 12.69 -3.67
C THR A 243 -5.22 11.73 -3.15
N PRO A 244 -4.13 12.23 -2.54
CA PRO A 244 -3.11 11.38 -1.93
C PRO A 244 -3.71 10.31 -1.02
N GLY A 245 -3.26 9.07 -1.16
CA GLY A 245 -3.72 7.94 -0.35
C GLY A 245 -5.02 7.27 -0.81
N ASP A 246 -5.81 7.90 -1.69
CA ASP A 246 -7.12 7.39 -2.10
C ASP A 246 -7.36 7.49 -3.62
N GLU A 247 -7.21 6.35 -4.31
CA GLU A 247 -7.48 6.25 -5.75
C GLU A 247 -8.96 6.42 -6.10
N LYS A 248 -9.87 6.05 -5.19
CA LYS A 248 -11.32 6.14 -5.41
C LYS A 248 -11.80 7.58 -5.32
N GLN A 249 -11.11 8.41 -4.54
CA GLN A 249 -11.33 9.86 -4.50
C GLN A 249 -10.45 10.65 -5.49
N SER A 250 -9.79 9.96 -6.43
CA SER A 250 -8.92 10.59 -7.44
C SER A 250 -9.58 10.58 -8.82
N PHE A 251 -9.99 11.75 -9.32
CA PHE A 251 -10.68 11.85 -10.61
C PHE A 251 -9.84 11.36 -11.80
N LEU A 252 -8.52 11.60 -11.78
CA LEU A 252 -7.59 11.11 -12.81
C LEU A 252 -7.66 9.59 -12.95
N TRP A 253 -7.50 8.87 -11.83
CA TRP A 253 -7.54 7.42 -11.81
C TRP A 253 -8.90 6.90 -12.30
N ARG A 254 -10.00 7.48 -11.82
CA ARG A 254 -11.36 7.09 -12.25
C ARG A 254 -11.56 7.26 -13.77
N LYS A 255 -11.03 8.33 -14.37
CA LYS A 255 -11.16 8.60 -15.81
C LYS A 255 -10.38 7.61 -16.66
N LEU A 256 -9.19 7.22 -16.20
CA LEU A 256 -8.38 6.18 -16.83
C LEU A 256 -9.00 4.79 -16.63
N ALA A 257 -9.47 4.47 -15.42
CA ALA A 257 -10.19 3.24 -15.12
C ALA A 257 -11.51 3.11 -15.89
N LYS A 258 -12.18 4.22 -16.23
CA LYS A 258 -13.34 4.20 -17.12
C LYS A 258 -12.98 3.63 -18.50
N ALA A 259 -11.83 4.00 -19.06
CA ALA A 259 -11.37 3.50 -20.35
C ALA A 259 -10.86 2.06 -20.25
N THR A 260 -10.05 1.77 -19.23
CA THR A 260 -9.32 0.51 -19.11
C THR A 260 -10.14 -0.61 -18.48
N LEU A 261 -10.98 -0.32 -17.49
CA LEU A 261 -11.74 -1.30 -16.68
C LEU A 261 -13.27 -1.16 -16.84
N ALA A 262 -13.74 -0.26 -17.73
CA ALA A 262 -15.16 0.06 -17.88
C ALA A 262 -15.83 0.52 -16.57
N LEU A 263 -15.11 1.24 -15.71
CA LEU A 263 -15.64 1.80 -14.46
C LEU A 263 -16.89 2.68 -14.74
N ALA A 264 -18.02 2.33 -14.12
CA ALA A 264 -19.28 3.05 -14.24
C ALA A 264 -19.29 4.37 -13.44
N ASP A 265 -20.29 5.22 -13.69
CA ASP A 265 -20.59 6.42 -12.89
C ASP A 265 -19.43 7.44 -12.75
N VAL A 266 -18.56 7.49 -13.77
CA VAL A 266 -17.50 8.51 -13.86
C VAL A 266 -17.95 9.65 -14.78
N PRO A 267 -18.00 10.91 -14.30
CA PRO A 267 -18.41 12.07 -15.10
C PRO A 267 -17.62 12.27 -16.41
N GLY A 268 -18.33 12.56 -17.50
CA GLY A 268 -17.77 12.87 -18.82
C GLY A 268 -17.20 11.67 -19.59
N ALA A 269 -16.50 11.92 -20.71
CA ALA A 269 -15.90 10.89 -21.55
C ALA A 269 -14.77 10.10 -20.85
N ALA A 270 -14.54 8.85 -21.23
CA ALA A 270 -13.36 8.09 -20.77
C ALA A 270 -12.06 8.77 -21.25
N MET A 271 -10.97 8.61 -20.51
CA MET A 271 -9.65 9.11 -20.91
C MET A 271 -8.64 7.96 -21.03
N PRO A 272 -7.73 7.97 -22.01
CA PRO A 272 -7.58 8.98 -23.08
C PRO A 272 -8.76 9.00 -24.08
N ASN A 273 -9.32 10.17 -24.36
CA ASN A 273 -10.53 10.30 -25.20
C ASN A 273 -10.19 10.15 -26.69
N GLY A 274 -10.90 9.27 -27.41
CA GLY A 274 -10.64 9.01 -28.84
C GLY A 274 -9.31 8.31 -29.12
N LEU A 275 -8.63 7.79 -28.09
CA LEU A 275 -7.37 7.08 -28.16
C LEU A 275 -7.50 5.71 -27.46
N ALA A 276 -6.49 4.86 -27.61
CA ALA A 276 -6.46 3.57 -26.93
C ALA A 276 -6.36 3.76 -25.39
N PRO A 277 -7.08 2.95 -24.59
CA PRO A 277 -6.90 2.92 -23.14
C PRO A 277 -5.46 2.60 -22.73
N ILE A 278 -5.06 3.05 -21.54
CA ILE A 278 -3.78 2.63 -20.97
C ILE A 278 -3.83 1.15 -20.55
N PRO A 279 -2.70 0.42 -20.56
CA PRO A 279 -2.63 -0.94 -20.03
C PRO A 279 -3.03 -1.01 -18.55
N GLU A 280 -3.68 -2.12 -18.14
CA GLU A 280 -4.05 -2.37 -16.73
C GLU A 280 -2.85 -2.27 -15.78
N ALA A 281 -1.66 -2.72 -16.21
CA ALA A 281 -0.44 -2.62 -15.42
C ALA A 281 -0.09 -1.16 -15.08
N GLN A 282 -0.18 -0.25 -16.05
CA GLN A 282 0.09 1.17 -15.82
C GLN A 282 -0.98 1.84 -14.95
N LEU A 283 -2.25 1.42 -15.10
CA LEU A 283 -3.33 1.88 -14.23
C LEU A 283 -3.09 1.43 -12.77
N GLU A 284 -2.60 0.20 -12.57
CA GLU A 284 -2.23 -0.31 -11.24
C GLU A 284 -1.00 0.43 -10.69
N ALA A 285 0.00 0.76 -11.52
CA ALA A 285 1.13 1.58 -11.08
C ALA A 285 0.68 2.96 -10.59
N LEU A 286 -0.25 3.60 -11.31
CA LEU A 286 -0.83 4.87 -10.90
C LEU A 286 -1.59 4.74 -9.58
N LYS A 287 -2.37 3.66 -9.41
CA LYS A 287 -3.07 3.37 -8.14
C LYS A 287 -2.10 3.22 -6.98
N ILE A 288 -1.02 2.43 -7.15
CA ILE A 288 0.00 2.24 -6.12
C ILE A 288 0.67 3.57 -5.77
N TRP A 289 1.03 4.39 -6.77
CA TRP A 289 1.60 5.72 -6.54
C TRP A 289 0.64 6.65 -5.78
N ILE A 290 -0.64 6.69 -6.15
CA ILE A 290 -1.66 7.47 -5.43
C ILE A 290 -1.76 7.00 -3.98
N ARG A 291 -1.93 5.70 -3.75
CA ARG A 291 -2.05 5.10 -2.41
C ARG A 291 -0.80 5.33 -1.57
N ALA A 292 0.37 5.42 -2.19
CA ALA A 292 1.63 5.79 -1.54
C ALA A 292 1.75 7.29 -1.20
N GLY A 293 0.66 8.06 -1.24
CA GLY A 293 0.66 9.50 -0.94
C GLY A 293 1.00 10.39 -2.14
N ALA A 294 1.02 9.84 -3.35
CA ALA A 294 1.31 10.58 -4.59
C ALA A 294 2.58 11.45 -4.54
N PRO A 295 3.75 10.90 -4.11
CA PRO A 295 4.96 11.70 -3.94
C PRO A 295 5.50 12.23 -5.28
N ALA A 296 5.97 13.47 -5.30
CA ALA A 296 6.62 14.09 -6.47
C ALA A 296 7.99 13.47 -6.76
N THR A 297 8.72 13.16 -5.70
CA THR A 297 10.09 12.67 -5.70
C THR A 297 10.19 11.30 -5.05
N GLY A 298 11.26 10.58 -5.34
CA GLY A 298 11.48 9.23 -4.81
C GLY A 298 10.70 8.13 -5.53
N VAL A 299 11.02 6.90 -5.18
CA VAL A 299 10.49 5.69 -5.82
C VAL A 299 9.49 4.99 -4.92
N VAL A 300 8.28 4.80 -5.44
CA VAL A 300 7.25 3.97 -4.82
C VAL A 300 7.45 2.53 -5.27
N GLY A 301 7.76 1.65 -4.31
CA GLY A 301 8.00 0.23 -4.57
C GLY A 301 6.82 -0.48 -5.23
N GLY A 302 7.11 -1.42 -6.13
CA GLY A 302 6.11 -2.21 -6.86
C GLY A 302 5.61 -1.54 -8.14
N THR A 303 6.04 -0.32 -8.44
CA THR A 303 5.66 0.41 -9.67
C THR A 303 6.59 0.12 -10.84
N GLU A 304 7.80 -0.37 -10.60
CA GLU A 304 8.89 -0.49 -11.56
C GLU A 304 8.53 -1.46 -12.69
N SER A 305 8.08 -2.67 -12.34
CA SER A 305 7.66 -3.67 -13.31
C SER A 305 6.35 -3.29 -14.01
N LEU A 306 5.46 -2.58 -13.33
CA LEU A 306 4.16 -2.18 -13.85
C LEU A 306 4.29 -1.04 -14.89
N LEU A 307 5.23 -0.13 -14.67
CA LEU A 307 5.62 0.91 -15.62
C LEU A 307 6.63 0.42 -16.65
N SER A 308 7.08 -0.84 -16.55
CA SER A 308 8.15 -1.40 -17.39
C SER A 308 9.39 -0.51 -17.43
N SER A 309 9.70 0.17 -16.32
CA SER A 309 10.68 1.26 -16.28
C SER A 309 11.83 0.96 -15.32
N CYS A 310 12.95 1.63 -15.55
CA CYS A 310 14.10 1.58 -14.67
C CYS A 310 14.02 2.62 -13.57
N LEU A 311 13.63 2.18 -12.38
CA LEU A 311 13.65 2.94 -11.14
C LEU A 311 14.70 2.34 -10.18
N PRO A 312 15.39 3.17 -9.37
CA PRO A 312 16.24 2.68 -8.30
C PRO A 312 15.41 1.99 -7.19
N ALA A 313 16.09 1.53 -6.14
CA ALA A 313 15.41 0.97 -4.96
C ALA A 313 14.35 1.93 -4.42
N ALA A 314 13.24 1.36 -3.93
CA ALA A 314 12.15 2.11 -3.35
C ALA A 314 12.60 2.92 -2.13
N ASP A 315 12.08 4.15 -2.04
CA ASP A 315 12.26 5.02 -0.89
C ASP A 315 11.12 4.78 0.13
N PRO A 316 11.36 5.03 1.43
CA PRO A 316 10.28 5.11 2.39
C PRO A 316 9.25 6.15 1.96
N VAL A 317 7.97 5.78 2.01
CA VAL A 317 6.85 6.65 1.63
C VAL A 317 6.14 7.15 2.89
N HIS A 318 5.88 8.46 2.91
CA HIS A 318 5.05 9.10 3.91
C HIS A 318 3.91 9.82 3.22
N ILE A 319 2.76 9.85 3.87
CA ILE A 319 1.65 10.71 3.43
C ILE A 319 1.76 12.04 4.14
N ARG A 320 1.38 13.11 3.43
CA ARG A 320 1.30 14.43 4.05
C ARG A 320 0.24 14.40 5.15
N ALA A 321 0.57 14.95 6.32
CA ALA A 321 -0.39 15.14 7.40
C ALA A 321 -1.62 15.92 6.90
N PRO A 322 -2.85 15.42 7.13
CA PRO A 322 -4.05 16.16 6.77
C PRO A 322 -4.18 17.41 7.65
N ALA A 323 -4.75 18.48 7.10
CA ALA A 323 -5.11 19.63 7.91
C ALA A 323 -6.13 19.20 8.99
N PRO A 324 -6.00 19.72 10.22
CA PRO A 324 -7.06 19.55 11.21
C PRO A 324 -8.35 20.22 10.70
N PRO A 325 -9.54 19.72 11.09
CA PRO A 325 -10.78 20.43 10.85
C PRO A 325 -10.71 21.85 11.43
N ALA A 326 -11.47 22.78 10.87
CA ALA A 326 -11.60 24.09 11.50
C ALA A 326 -12.20 23.90 12.92
N PRO A 327 -11.84 24.73 13.92
CA PRO A 327 -12.23 24.49 15.32
C PRO A 327 -13.74 24.36 15.56
N GLN A 328 -14.56 25.03 14.74
CA GLN A 328 -16.02 24.94 14.80
C GLN A 328 -16.60 23.71 14.10
N ASP A 329 -15.81 23.02 13.27
CA ASP A 329 -16.22 21.89 12.45
C ASP A 329 -15.78 20.54 13.02
N GLY A 330 -14.72 20.51 13.84
CA GLY A 330 -14.22 19.25 14.38
C GLY A 330 -12.90 19.33 15.15
N VAL A 331 -12.33 18.16 15.42
CA VAL A 331 -11.04 17.96 16.13
C VAL A 331 -10.18 16.92 15.40
N GLN A 332 -8.88 16.93 15.67
CA GLN A 332 -7.93 15.96 15.13
C GLN A 332 -7.18 15.25 16.27
N LEU A 333 -7.17 13.93 16.23
CA LEU A 333 -6.27 13.09 17.02
C LEU A 333 -5.04 12.74 16.19
N HIS A 334 -3.87 12.67 16.82
CA HIS A 334 -2.60 12.39 16.18
C HIS A 334 -1.86 11.27 16.92
N ALA A 335 -1.52 10.21 16.19
CA ALA A 335 -0.58 9.18 16.61
C ALA A 335 0.80 9.57 16.04
N PRO A 336 1.72 10.05 16.89
CA PRO A 336 3.03 10.49 16.40
C PRO A 336 3.89 9.32 15.93
N ALA A 337 5.02 9.67 15.31
CA ALA A 337 5.94 8.73 14.69
C ALA A 337 6.44 7.64 15.63
N TRP A 338 6.27 6.38 15.23
CA TRP A 338 7.01 5.26 15.82
C TRP A 338 7.99 4.66 14.80
N PRO A 339 9.19 4.23 15.25
CA PRO A 339 10.25 3.79 14.35
C PRO A 339 10.00 2.37 13.81
N LEU A 340 10.33 2.16 12.54
CA LEU A 340 10.24 0.88 11.88
C LEU A 340 11.54 0.60 11.11
N ALA A 341 12.19 -0.52 11.41
CA ALA A 341 13.48 -0.86 10.82
C ALA A 341 13.36 -1.17 9.31
N ALA A 342 14.49 -1.17 8.62
CA ALA A 342 14.54 -1.56 7.21
C ALA A 342 14.21 -3.05 7.04
N ARG A 343 13.36 -3.38 6.06
CA ARG A 343 12.93 -4.76 5.76
C ARG A 343 12.29 -5.47 6.96
N ASP A 344 11.47 -4.73 7.68
CA ASP A 344 10.84 -5.17 8.92
C ASP A 344 9.32 -4.97 8.87
N GLU A 345 8.60 -5.66 9.75
CA GLU A 345 7.16 -5.53 9.96
C GLU A 345 6.90 -5.68 11.45
N ASP A 346 6.15 -4.74 12.03
CA ASP A 346 5.80 -4.80 13.44
C ASP A 346 4.38 -4.29 13.67
N GLU A 347 3.77 -4.84 14.72
CA GLU A 347 2.50 -4.38 15.26
C GLU A 347 2.75 -3.87 16.66
N VAL A 348 2.54 -2.56 16.84
CA VAL A 348 2.86 -1.86 18.08
C VAL A 348 1.62 -1.29 18.74
N CYS A 349 1.73 -1.14 20.05
CA CYS A 349 0.75 -0.47 20.87
C CYS A 349 1.41 0.64 21.69
N PHE A 350 0.77 1.80 21.70
CA PHE A 350 1.18 2.96 22.49
C PHE A 350 -0.01 3.86 22.78
N ALA A 351 0.14 4.73 23.77
CA ALA A 351 -0.92 5.61 24.23
C ALA A 351 -0.60 7.07 23.91
N THR A 352 -1.61 7.85 23.56
CA THR A 352 -1.57 9.31 23.59
C THR A 352 -2.70 9.81 24.50
N TYR A 353 -2.63 11.08 24.88
CA TYR A 353 -3.69 11.74 25.64
C TYR A 353 -4.19 12.95 24.86
N TYR A 354 -5.51 13.18 24.88
CA TYR A 354 -6.10 14.40 24.37
C TYR A 354 -6.96 15.07 25.44
N ASP A 355 -6.99 16.40 25.40
CA ASP A 355 -8.00 17.22 26.08
C ASP A 355 -8.49 18.30 25.11
N PHE A 356 -9.72 18.13 24.64
CA PHE A 356 -10.39 19.05 23.73
C PHE A 356 -11.39 19.97 24.46
N SER A 357 -11.37 20.02 25.80
CA SER A 357 -12.33 20.82 26.58
C SER A 357 -12.36 22.30 26.19
N ALA A 358 -11.20 22.84 25.73
CA ALA A 358 -11.07 24.22 25.26
C ALA A 358 -11.34 24.40 23.75
N GLN A 359 -11.43 23.32 22.98
CA GLN A 359 -11.60 23.34 21.52
C GLN A 359 -13.06 23.07 21.10
N ILE A 360 -13.78 22.23 21.85
CA ILE A 360 -15.13 21.81 21.48
C ILE A 360 -16.15 22.86 21.91
N PRO A 361 -16.95 23.41 20.98
CA PRO A 361 -18.03 24.34 21.29
C PRO A 361 -19.04 23.73 22.27
N LEU A 362 -19.61 24.54 23.18
CA LEU A 362 -20.50 24.04 24.23
C LEU A 362 -21.74 23.33 23.64
N GLU A 363 -22.23 23.79 22.50
CA GLU A 363 -23.35 23.21 21.76
C GLU A 363 -23.03 21.84 21.13
N ALA A 364 -21.75 21.48 20.98
CA ALA A 364 -21.32 20.16 20.52
C ALA A 364 -21.10 19.18 21.68
N GLN A 365 -21.12 19.67 22.93
CA GLN A 365 -20.93 18.86 24.14
C GLN A 365 -22.25 18.32 24.70
N THR A 366 -22.14 17.24 25.47
CA THR A 366 -23.24 16.58 26.17
C THR A 366 -22.72 15.79 27.37
N PRO A 367 -23.53 15.57 28.43
CA PRO A 367 -23.18 14.58 29.45
C PRO A 367 -22.93 13.20 28.81
N CYS A 368 -21.84 12.54 29.21
CA CYS A 368 -21.55 11.21 28.70
C CYS A 368 -22.63 10.19 29.13
N PRO A 369 -22.98 9.21 28.29
CA PRO A 369 -23.77 8.07 28.71
C PRO A 369 -22.97 7.17 29.67
N ASP A 370 -23.65 6.27 30.36
CA ASP A 370 -23.02 5.30 31.28
C ASP A 370 -21.90 4.50 30.62
N PHE A 371 -22.05 4.18 29.33
CA PHE A 371 -21.02 3.51 28.53
C PHE A 371 -19.65 4.22 28.61
N TRP A 372 -19.64 5.56 28.63
CA TRP A 372 -18.44 6.40 28.73
C TRP A 372 -18.17 6.93 30.14
N GLY A 373 -18.75 6.31 31.17
CA GLY A 373 -18.52 6.66 32.57
C GLY A 373 -19.55 7.61 33.17
N GLY A 374 -20.69 7.82 32.49
CA GLY A 374 -21.87 8.47 33.05
C GLY A 374 -21.88 10.00 32.97
N PRO A 375 -22.98 10.63 33.41
CA PRO A 375 -23.32 12.02 33.11
C PRO A 375 -22.44 13.06 33.83
N THR A 376 -21.55 12.63 34.74
CA THR A 376 -20.56 13.51 35.39
C THR A 376 -19.38 13.84 34.48
N LYS A 377 -19.21 13.11 33.37
CA LYS A 377 -18.22 13.38 32.33
C LYS A 377 -18.89 14.11 31.15
N SER A 378 -18.08 14.84 30.38
CA SER A 378 -18.52 15.48 29.13
C SER A 378 -18.04 14.69 27.92
N CYS A 379 -18.92 14.53 26.94
CA CYS A 379 -18.71 13.89 25.65
C CYS A 379 -19.09 14.87 24.52
N PHE A 380 -18.67 14.59 23.29
CA PHE A 380 -19.07 15.38 22.13
C PHE A 380 -19.57 14.50 20.99
N TYR A 381 -20.45 15.06 20.15
CA TYR A 381 -21.06 14.37 19.03
C TYR A 381 -20.23 14.51 17.75
N TYR A 382 -20.07 13.43 17.00
CA TYR A 382 -19.51 13.45 15.65
C TYR A 382 -20.31 12.56 14.71
N ASP A 383 -20.38 12.94 13.43
CA ASP A 383 -21.12 12.21 12.38
C ASP A 383 -20.21 11.80 11.19
N ARG A 384 -18.97 12.26 11.20
CA ARG A 384 -17.98 11.92 10.18
C ARG A 384 -16.61 11.75 10.81
N SER A 385 -15.90 10.72 10.34
CA SER A 385 -14.49 10.52 10.66
C SER A 385 -13.65 10.29 9.41
N GLU A 386 -12.45 10.85 9.41
CA GLU A 386 -11.47 10.68 8.34
C GLU A 386 -10.13 10.29 8.95
N LEU A 387 -9.67 9.08 8.63
CA LEU A 387 -8.38 8.56 9.06
C LEU A 387 -7.40 8.68 7.91
N THR A 388 -6.23 9.22 8.19
CA THR A 388 -5.06 9.24 7.30
C THR A 388 -3.88 8.61 8.03
N GLN A 389 -3.14 7.74 7.38
CA GLN A 389 -1.96 7.08 7.94
C GLN A 389 -0.91 6.90 6.88
N ASP A 390 0.35 6.79 7.31
CA ASP A 390 1.44 6.52 6.39
C ASP A 390 1.15 5.26 5.54
N PRO A 391 1.47 5.27 4.23
CA PRO A 391 1.05 4.20 3.32
C PRO A 391 1.70 2.85 3.57
N ASN A 392 2.75 2.83 4.38
CA ASN A 392 3.45 1.64 4.84
C ASN A 392 2.69 0.89 5.95
N SER A 393 1.37 1.04 6.02
CA SER A 393 0.50 0.45 7.04
C SER A 393 -0.31 -0.74 6.50
N HIS A 394 -0.38 -1.80 7.30
CA HIS A 394 -1.33 -2.90 7.12
C HIS A 394 -2.70 -2.54 7.71
N HIS A 395 -2.73 -2.03 8.94
CA HIS A 395 -3.91 -1.40 9.54
C HIS A 395 -3.57 -0.46 10.70
N SER A 396 -4.54 0.40 11.00
CA SER A 396 -4.65 1.17 12.24
C SER A 396 -5.94 0.82 12.94
N LEU A 397 -5.89 0.53 14.24
CA LEU A 397 -7.04 0.36 15.12
C LEU A 397 -6.91 1.34 16.28
N ILE A 398 -7.98 2.11 16.54
CA ILE A 398 -7.97 3.25 17.46
C ILE A 398 -8.96 2.98 18.59
N HIS A 399 -8.43 2.86 19.80
CA HIS A 399 -9.21 2.59 21.01
C HIS A 399 -9.25 3.81 21.91
N ILE A 400 -10.40 4.06 22.53
CA ILE A 400 -10.49 5.03 23.63
C ILE A 400 -10.55 4.25 24.94
N TYR A 401 -9.54 4.44 25.79
CA TYR A 401 -9.51 3.79 27.09
C TYR A 401 -10.49 4.49 28.05
N LYS A 402 -11.30 3.69 28.74
CA LYS A 402 -12.32 4.12 29.71
C LYS A 402 -12.29 3.32 31.01
N GLY A 403 -11.21 2.59 31.26
CA GLY A 403 -10.99 1.84 32.51
C GLY A 403 -10.68 2.74 33.70
N ALA A 404 -10.19 2.12 34.78
CA ALA A 404 -10.04 2.76 36.09
C ALA A 404 -8.73 3.56 36.27
N TYR A 405 -7.74 3.35 35.41
CA TYR A 405 -6.40 3.90 35.60
C TYR A 405 -6.24 5.29 34.94
N ASP A 406 -5.50 6.18 35.58
CA ASP A 406 -5.15 7.47 34.99
C ASP A 406 -3.96 7.33 34.02
N VAL A 407 -3.85 8.20 33.02
CA VAL A 407 -2.74 8.19 32.06
C VAL A 407 -1.37 8.37 32.71
N THR A 408 -1.32 9.07 33.84
CA THR A 408 -0.11 9.34 34.61
C THR A 408 0.18 8.30 35.69
N ASP A 409 -0.74 7.34 35.91
CA ASP A 409 -0.54 6.28 36.90
C ASP A 409 0.56 5.32 36.42
N PRO A 410 1.67 5.16 37.18
CA PRO A 410 2.72 4.21 36.83
C PRO A 410 2.21 2.77 36.72
N ALA A 411 1.18 2.38 37.47
CA ALA A 411 0.57 1.05 37.39
C ALA A 411 -0.19 0.82 36.08
N ALA A 412 -0.54 1.89 35.35
CA ALA A 412 -1.21 1.80 34.07
C ALA A 412 -0.27 1.36 32.92
N ASN A 413 1.05 1.42 33.12
CA ASN A 413 2.07 1.06 32.12
C ASN A 413 1.89 1.74 30.74
N PHE A 414 1.23 2.91 30.67
CA PHE A 414 1.18 3.70 29.45
C PHE A 414 2.52 4.39 29.16
N GLY A 415 3.21 4.84 30.22
CA GLY A 415 4.49 5.54 30.11
C GLY A 415 5.72 4.62 29.99
N PRO A 416 6.94 5.21 30.01
CA PRO A 416 7.22 6.65 30.07
C PRO A 416 6.72 7.39 28.82
N PHE A 417 6.38 8.66 28.98
CA PHE A 417 5.96 9.53 27.88
C PHE A 417 7.13 10.34 27.35
N THR A 418 7.34 10.30 26.04
CA THR A 418 8.35 11.05 25.32
C THR A 418 7.76 11.74 24.09
N CYS A 419 8.44 12.75 23.60
CA CYS A 419 8.16 13.32 22.30
C CYS A 419 8.61 12.35 21.21
N HIS A 420 7.75 12.18 20.21
CA HIS A 420 7.96 11.31 19.06
C HIS A 420 7.89 12.14 17.79
N GLY A 421 8.93 12.07 16.96
CA GLY A 421 9.10 12.89 15.76
C GLY A 421 9.61 14.31 16.03
N GLY A 422 9.82 15.06 14.96
CA GLY A 422 10.27 16.45 14.99
C GLY A 422 11.63 16.66 15.69
N ALA A 423 11.91 17.90 16.07
CA ALA A 423 13.19 18.29 16.66
C ALA A 423 13.35 17.86 18.13
N SER A 424 12.26 17.49 18.81
CA SER A 424 12.24 17.13 20.23
C SER A 424 12.19 15.62 20.45
N ASP A 425 12.39 14.80 19.41
CA ASP A 425 12.29 13.34 19.48
C ASP A 425 13.11 12.76 20.65
N GLY A 426 12.48 11.88 21.43
CA GLY A 426 13.05 11.25 22.62
C GLY A 426 13.06 12.11 23.89
N GLN A 427 12.73 13.40 23.83
CA GLN A 427 12.64 14.26 25.02
C GLN A 427 11.45 13.83 25.90
N PRO A 428 11.56 13.80 27.24
CA PRO A 428 10.41 13.55 28.12
C PRO A 428 9.28 14.55 27.86
N CYS A 429 8.03 14.12 27.99
CA CYS A 429 6.86 15.00 27.90
C CYS A 429 5.81 14.62 28.95
N ASN A 430 4.93 15.57 29.27
CA ASN A 430 3.83 15.37 30.20
C ASN A 430 2.50 15.30 29.43
N PRO A 431 1.85 14.12 29.32
CA PRO A 431 0.68 13.93 28.45
C PRO A 431 -0.52 14.79 28.83
N ILE A 432 -0.68 15.16 30.11
CA ILE A 432 -1.80 16.00 30.58
C ILE A 432 -1.50 17.50 30.55
N GLY A 433 -0.25 17.90 30.26
CA GLY A 433 0.16 19.30 30.16
C GLY A 433 -0.18 19.92 28.81
N ILE A 434 -1.45 19.84 28.40
CA ILE A 434 -1.92 20.34 27.10
C ILE A 434 -1.67 21.85 26.97
N GLY A 435 -1.11 22.27 25.83
CA GLY A 435 -0.74 23.65 25.56
C GLY A 435 0.59 24.12 26.18
N GLN A 436 1.25 23.28 26.99
CA GLN A 436 2.56 23.59 27.58
C GLN A 436 3.71 22.88 26.83
N PRO A 437 4.88 23.51 26.65
CA PRO A 437 6.02 22.89 25.97
C PRO A 437 6.64 21.75 26.77
N ALA A 438 7.15 20.72 26.08
CA ALA A 438 7.99 19.69 26.66
C ALA A 438 9.26 20.30 27.30
N PRO A 439 9.78 19.76 28.42
CA PRO A 439 9.36 18.50 29.05
C PRO A 439 8.22 18.64 30.07
N GLY A 440 7.82 19.87 30.44
CA GLY A 440 6.78 20.12 31.44
C GLY A 440 5.34 19.92 30.92
N GLY A 441 5.16 19.85 29.60
CA GLY A 441 3.88 19.68 28.94
C GLY A 441 3.89 18.72 27.75
N ALA A 442 2.79 18.72 26.99
CA ALA A 442 2.54 17.80 25.89
C ALA A 442 2.96 18.36 24.51
N ASN A 443 3.30 19.65 24.41
CA ASN A 443 3.68 20.26 23.13
C ASN A 443 5.15 19.95 22.81
N CYS A 444 5.34 19.02 21.88
CA CYS A 444 6.65 18.55 21.40
C CYS A 444 7.21 19.35 20.21
N GLY A 445 6.43 20.27 19.63
CA GLY A 445 6.79 21.05 18.46
C GLY A 445 6.22 20.50 17.15
N VAL A 446 6.64 21.10 16.04
CA VAL A 446 6.16 20.77 14.69
C VAL A 446 6.54 19.33 14.33
N ASP A 447 5.63 18.63 13.64
CA ASP A 447 5.79 17.24 13.17
C ASP A 447 6.14 16.24 14.28
N SER A 448 5.62 16.47 15.50
CA SER A 448 5.87 15.64 16.66
C SER A 448 4.65 15.52 17.58
N GLY A 449 4.66 14.56 18.49
CA GLY A 449 3.62 14.40 19.50
C GLY A 449 4.11 13.69 20.76
N CYS A 450 3.44 13.95 21.88
CA CYS A 450 3.71 13.29 23.16
C CYS A 450 2.99 11.94 23.20
N ALA A 451 3.76 10.85 23.25
CA ALA A 451 3.22 9.50 23.32
C ALA A 451 3.93 8.68 24.40
N GLY A 452 3.20 7.68 24.89
CA GLY A 452 3.68 6.69 25.84
C GLY A 452 4.65 5.71 25.18
N LYS A 453 5.06 4.71 25.96
CA LYS A 453 6.02 3.71 25.48
C LYS A 453 5.43 2.92 24.30
N VAL A 454 6.15 2.89 23.19
CA VAL A 454 5.86 2.00 22.05
C VAL A 454 6.27 0.57 22.40
N VAL A 455 5.32 -0.35 22.33
CA VAL A 455 5.51 -1.77 22.66
C VAL A 455 5.06 -2.63 21.49
N SER A 456 5.96 -3.46 20.95
CA SER A 456 5.61 -4.51 20.00
C SER A 456 4.65 -5.51 20.65
N SER A 457 3.41 -5.54 20.17
CA SER A 457 2.32 -6.35 20.72
C SER A 457 1.21 -6.51 19.69
N VAL A 458 1.05 -7.74 19.20
CA VAL A 458 -0.07 -8.10 18.33
C VAL A 458 -1.39 -7.88 19.06
N ALA A 459 -2.30 -7.13 18.44
CA ALA A 459 -3.61 -6.75 18.97
C ALA A 459 -3.58 -6.09 20.37
N CYS A 460 -2.46 -5.47 20.77
CA CYS A 460 -2.26 -4.92 22.12
C CYS A 460 -2.42 -5.93 23.26
N ILE A 461 -2.22 -7.22 22.98
CA ILE A 461 -2.25 -8.26 24.01
C ILE A 461 -1.12 -8.00 25.02
N GLY A 462 -1.50 -7.73 26.27
CA GLY A 462 -0.57 -7.44 27.37
C GLY A 462 -0.04 -6.00 27.41
N TYR A 463 -0.58 -5.10 26.60
CA TYR A 463 -0.25 -3.67 26.65
C TYR A 463 -1.14 -2.91 27.65
N GLY A 464 -0.55 -1.89 28.30
CA GLY A 464 -1.28 -0.93 29.11
C GLY A 464 -1.73 -1.47 30.49
N PRO A 465 -2.82 -0.92 31.05
CA PRO A 465 -3.25 -1.21 32.41
C PRO A 465 -3.80 -2.63 32.54
N PRO A 466 -3.81 -3.22 33.76
CA PRO A 466 -4.35 -4.55 34.01
C PRO A 466 -5.81 -4.77 33.56
N ASP A 467 -6.60 -3.69 33.47
CA ASP A 467 -7.99 -3.72 33.04
C ASP A 467 -8.19 -3.38 31.55
N TYR A 468 -7.12 -3.19 30.77
CA TYR A 468 -7.22 -2.98 29.33
C TYR A 468 -7.74 -4.23 28.62
N GLY A 469 -7.13 -5.40 28.85
CA GLY A 469 -7.56 -6.74 28.42
C GLY A 469 -8.20 -6.87 27.03
N PHE A 470 -7.42 -7.14 25.96
CA PHE A 470 -7.94 -7.35 24.60
C PHE A 470 -8.86 -8.59 24.49
N ASP A 471 -10.01 -8.44 23.81
CA ASP A 471 -10.95 -9.52 23.47
C ASP A 471 -11.05 -9.71 21.96
N LEU A 472 -10.70 -10.92 21.49
CA LEU A 472 -10.78 -11.34 20.08
C LEU A 472 -12.22 -11.36 19.52
N ASN A 473 -13.24 -11.42 20.38
CA ASN A 473 -14.64 -11.47 19.98
C ASN A 473 -15.34 -10.11 20.00
N GLY A 474 -14.65 -9.02 20.37
CA GLY A 474 -15.20 -7.68 20.55
C GLY A 474 -14.51 -6.59 19.72
N LEU A 475 -15.11 -5.39 19.70
CA LEU A 475 -14.53 -4.14 19.19
C LEU A 475 -13.35 -3.68 20.10
N GLY A 476 -12.36 -4.53 20.39
CA GLY A 476 -11.43 -4.32 21.50
C GLY A 476 -12.00 -4.87 22.81
N SER A 477 -11.75 -4.20 23.94
CA SER A 477 -12.28 -4.60 25.25
C SER A 477 -13.39 -3.67 25.73
N ASP A 478 -14.16 -4.11 26.73
CA ASP A 478 -15.15 -3.26 27.39
C ASP A 478 -14.53 -1.97 27.96
N ASN A 479 -13.24 -1.97 28.30
CA ASN A 479 -12.53 -0.80 28.82
C ASN A 479 -11.74 -0.03 27.77
N ALA A 480 -11.69 -0.52 26.53
CA ALA A 480 -11.00 0.11 25.41
C ALA A 480 -11.75 -0.17 24.10
N PRO A 481 -12.98 0.32 23.94
CA PRO A 481 -13.74 0.15 22.70
C PRO A 481 -13.04 0.82 21.52
N LEU A 482 -13.10 0.14 20.37
CA LEU A 482 -12.65 0.62 19.08
C LEU A 482 -13.60 1.71 18.58
N ILE A 483 -13.04 2.88 18.25
CA ILE A 483 -13.80 4.03 17.73
C ILE A 483 -13.54 4.29 16.24
N GLY A 484 -12.52 3.64 15.68
CA GLY A 484 -12.12 3.83 14.31
C GLY A 484 -10.95 2.95 13.94
N GLY A 485 -10.65 2.91 12.65
CA GLY A 485 -9.54 2.17 12.10
C GLY A 485 -9.61 2.14 10.59
N SER A 486 -8.50 1.73 9.97
CA SER A 486 -8.40 1.64 8.53
C SER A 486 -7.37 0.60 8.11
N GLN A 487 -7.65 -0.08 7.00
CA GLN A 487 -6.73 -1.00 6.31
C GLN A 487 -6.23 -0.39 4.99
N ALA A 488 -6.37 0.93 4.87
CA ALA A 488 -5.94 1.73 3.75
C ALA A 488 -5.27 3.01 4.27
N PRO A 489 -4.40 3.64 3.47
CA PRO A 489 -3.73 4.89 3.86
C PRO A 489 -4.72 5.99 4.23
N VAL A 490 -5.88 6.02 3.56
CA VAL A 490 -6.98 6.94 3.86
C VAL A 490 -8.30 6.17 3.96
N SER A 491 -9.14 6.54 4.92
CA SER A 491 -10.53 6.10 5.00
C SER A 491 -11.43 7.24 5.47
N SER A 492 -12.61 7.36 4.85
CA SER A 492 -13.66 8.30 5.27
C SER A 492 -14.93 7.52 5.64
N ASN A 493 -15.48 7.80 6.81
CA ASN A 493 -16.76 7.30 7.27
C ASN A 493 -17.69 8.50 7.45
N VAL A 494 -18.72 8.59 6.62
CA VAL A 494 -19.77 9.62 6.72
C VAL A 494 -21.04 8.91 7.16
N TYR A 495 -21.58 9.29 8.31
CA TYR A 495 -22.82 8.69 8.80
C TYR A 495 -24.04 9.22 8.03
N PRO A 496 -25.11 8.42 7.91
CA PRO A 496 -26.37 8.90 7.34
C PRO A 496 -26.93 10.07 8.17
N PRO A 497 -27.85 10.88 7.59
CA PRO A 497 -28.57 11.89 8.36
C PRO A 497 -29.21 11.30 9.61
N GLU A 498 -29.28 12.10 10.68
CA GLU A 498 -29.81 11.71 12.01
C GLU A 498 -28.93 10.73 12.80
N VAL A 499 -27.81 10.25 12.25
CA VAL A 499 -26.93 9.25 12.89
C VAL A 499 -25.64 9.90 13.40
N PHE A 500 -25.26 9.57 14.64
CA PHE A 500 -24.06 10.10 15.28
C PHE A 500 -23.28 9.03 16.05
N SER A 501 -22.07 9.38 16.44
CA SER A 501 -21.30 8.72 17.50
C SER A 501 -20.80 9.74 18.50
N LEU A 502 -20.25 9.29 19.61
CA LEU A 502 -19.75 10.17 20.67
C LEU A 502 -18.58 9.55 21.42
N ILE A 503 -17.64 10.40 21.84
CA ILE A 503 -16.51 10.03 22.70
C ILE A 503 -16.31 11.12 23.77
N PRO A 504 -15.61 10.83 24.88
CA PRO A 504 -15.30 11.83 25.92
C PRO A 504 -14.54 13.04 25.34
N VAL A 505 -14.72 14.23 25.92
CA VAL A 505 -13.97 15.45 25.52
C VAL A 505 -12.48 15.37 25.83
N LYS A 506 -12.08 14.48 26.73
CA LYS A 506 -10.68 14.16 27.06
C LYS A 506 -10.55 12.70 27.45
N SER A 507 -9.53 12.03 26.95
CA SER A 507 -9.26 10.63 27.27
C SER A 507 -7.86 10.19 26.85
N VAL A 508 -7.52 8.95 27.21
CA VAL A 508 -6.39 8.20 26.65
C VAL A 508 -6.85 7.51 25.37
N VAL A 509 -6.06 7.68 24.31
CA VAL A 509 -6.16 6.90 23.08
C VAL A 509 -5.12 5.82 23.13
N VAL A 510 -5.49 4.58 22.84
CA VAL A 510 -4.55 3.50 22.56
C VAL A 510 -4.56 3.21 21.08
N TRP A 511 -3.39 3.37 20.46
CA TRP A 511 -3.16 3.12 19.06
C TRP A 511 -2.61 1.71 18.91
N ASN A 512 -3.32 0.87 18.17
CA ASN A 512 -2.79 -0.38 17.65
C ASN A 512 -2.41 -0.14 16.18
N SER A 513 -1.11 -0.05 15.93
CA SER A 513 -0.56 0.31 14.64
C SER A 513 0.24 -0.86 14.08
N HIS A 514 -0.16 -1.36 12.92
CA HIS A 514 0.52 -2.45 12.23
C HIS A 514 1.08 -1.94 10.92
N ALA A 515 2.41 -1.86 10.82
CA ALA A 515 3.09 -1.32 9.65
C ALA A 515 4.24 -2.21 9.20
N PHE A 516 4.60 -2.07 7.93
CA PHE A 516 5.68 -2.82 7.28
C PHE A 516 6.61 -1.86 6.54
N ASN A 517 7.87 -2.23 6.39
CA ASN A 517 8.86 -1.46 5.64
C ASN A 517 9.60 -2.39 4.69
N LEU A 518 9.22 -2.36 3.41
CA LEU A 518 9.88 -3.17 2.38
C LEU A 518 11.19 -2.55 1.85
N THR A 519 11.55 -1.36 2.32
CA THR A 519 12.69 -0.60 1.82
C THR A 519 13.96 -0.92 2.60
N PHE A 520 15.10 -0.50 2.05
CA PHE A 520 16.42 -0.68 2.66
C PHE A 520 16.78 0.41 3.67
N GLN A 521 15.92 1.42 3.82
CA GLN A 521 16.12 2.50 4.77
C GLN A 521 15.12 2.35 5.92
N PRO A 522 15.52 2.62 7.18
CA PRO A 522 14.55 2.71 8.26
C PRO A 522 13.54 3.84 7.98
N THR A 523 12.36 3.73 8.56
CA THR A 523 11.28 4.71 8.40
C THR A 523 10.49 4.85 9.70
N THR A 524 9.41 5.62 9.67
CA THR A 524 8.40 5.67 10.71
C THR A 524 7.02 5.35 10.15
N ASN A 525 6.04 5.20 11.03
CA ASN A 525 4.63 5.25 10.67
C ASN A 525 3.91 6.24 11.61
N GLN A 526 3.04 7.07 11.04
CA GLN A 526 2.24 8.07 11.76
C GLN A 526 0.80 8.10 11.25
N GLN A 527 -0.12 8.60 12.09
CA GLN A 527 -1.57 8.51 11.83
C GLN A 527 -2.33 9.72 12.36
N TRP A 528 -3.38 10.11 11.67
CA TRP A 528 -4.28 11.21 12.03
C TRP A 528 -5.73 10.75 11.91
N LEU A 529 -6.56 11.11 12.88
CA LEU A 529 -7.99 10.90 12.85
C LEU A 529 -8.70 12.24 13.03
N ASN A 530 -9.29 12.74 11.95
CA ASN A 530 -10.20 13.88 11.97
C ASN A 530 -11.59 13.40 12.36
N LEU A 531 -12.21 14.07 13.34
CA LEU A 531 -13.59 13.86 13.76
C LEU A 531 -14.35 15.17 13.53
N TYR A 532 -15.45 15.11 12.79
CA TYR A 532 -16.27 16.28 12.49
C TYR A 532 -17.55 16.27 13.31
N PHE A 533 -17.90 17.42 13.88
CA PHE A 533 -19.02 17.51 14.81
C PHE A 533 -20.36 17.25 14.14
N ALA A 534 -21.22 16.47 14.80
CA ALA A 534 -22.58 16.25 14.32
C ALA A 534 -23.44 17.50 14.55
N GLY A 535 -24.18 17.93 13.53
CA GLY A 535 -25.16 19.00 13.65
C GLY A 535 -26.32 18.62 14.58
N PRO A 536 -27.12 19.58 15.10
CA PRO A 536 -28.27 19.28 15.96
C PRO A 536 -29.30 18.33 15.34
N THR A 537 -29.42 18.33 14.01
CA THR A 537 -30.30 17.45 13.23
C THR A 537 -29.79 16.01 13.14
N ASP A 538 -28.50 15.79 13.39
CA ASP A 538 -27.83 14.49 13.17
C ASP A 538 -27.65 13.68 14.45
N ARG A 539 -28.25 14.13 15.56
CA ARG A 539 -28.05 13.56 16.92
C ARG A 539 -29.22 12.71 17.41
N THR A 540 -29.89 11.99 16.51
CA THR A 540 -31.09 11.21 16.86
C THR A 540 -30.75 9.76 17.20
N TYR A 541 -29.93 9.11 16.38
CA TYR A 541 -29.64 7.68 16.48
C TYR A 541 -28.14 7.43 16.66
N PRO A 542 -27.70 6.85 17.80
CA PRO A 542 -26.31 6.49 17.97
C PRO A 542 -25.94 5.32 17.05
N VAL A 543 -24.76 5.38 16.44
CA VAL A 543 -24.20 4.28 15.67
C VAL A 543 -23.97 3.07 16.58
N GLN A 544 -24.23 1.89 16.03
CA GLN A 544 -23.90 0.61 16.67
C GLN A 544 -22.85 -0.07 15.82
N GLY A 545 -21.62 -0.11 16.34
CA GLY A 545 -20.52 -0.82 15.69
C GLY A 545 -20.79 -2.32 15.65
N ILE A 546 -20.41 -2.95 14.56
CA ILE A 546 -20.40 -4.41 14.39
C ILE A 546 -18.95 -4.80 14.11
N PHE A 547 -18.36 -5.64 14.96
CA PHE A 547 -17.08 -6.27 14.68
C PHE A 547 -17.22 -7.76 14.87
N ASP A 548 -16.83 -8.51 13.85
CA ASP A 548 -16.89 -9.95 13.84
C ASP A 548 -15.59 -10.51 13.28
N ALA A 549 -14.80 -11.12 14.16
CA ALA A 549 -13.53 -11.75 13.82
C ALA A 549 -13.60 -13.29 13.91
N ARG A 550 -14.80 -13.90 13.99
CA ARG A 550 -14.92 -15.36 14.17
C ARG A 550 -14.26 -16.16 13.05
N ASP A 551 -14.19 -15.56 11.85
CA ASP A 551 -13.64 -16.16 10.65
C ASP A 551 -12.25 -15.61 10.27
N ILE A 552 -11.58 -14.90 11.18
CA ILE A 552 -10.30 -14.24 10.91
C ILE A 552 -9.22 -15.21 10.40
N PHE A 553 -9.28 -16.48 10.80
CA PHE A 553 -8.35 -17.54 10.37
C PHE A 553 -9.01 -18.64 9.50
N VAL A 554 -10.18 -18.39 8.92
CA VAL A 554 -10.88 -19.42 8.14
C VAL A 554 -10.21 -19.74 6.79
N GLN A 555 -9.38 -18.82 6.30
CA GLN A 555 -8.81 -18.87 4.96
C GLN A 555 -7.73 -19.96 4.88
N ASN A 556 -7.95 -20.93 3.99
CA ASN A 556 -7.04 -22.03 3.69
C ASN A 556 -7.15 -22.35 2.20
N VAL A 557 -6.38 -21.63 1.37
CA VAL A 557 -6.42 -21.71 -0.10
C VAL A 557 -5.12 -22.34 -0.61
N PRO A 558 -5.16 -23.53 -1.22
CA PRO A 558 -3.96 -24.14 -1.79
C PRO A 558 -3.34 -23.31 -2.92
N PRO A 559 -2.04 -23.48 -3.20
CA PRO A 559 -1.38 -22.78 -4.29
C PRO A 559 -2.09 -22.98 -5.63
N PHE A 560 -2.31 -21.87 -6.35
CA PHE A 560 -2.92 -21.82 -7.68
C PHE A 560 -4.41 -22.20 -7.73
N GLU A 561 -5.08 -22.33 -6.59
CA GLU A 561 -6.52 -22.61 -6.52
C GLU A 561 -7.33 -21.33 -6.34
N THR A 562 -8.64 -21.45 -6.13
CA THR A 562 -9.48 -20.36 -5.65
C THR A 562 -10.52 -20.94 -4.72
N ARG A 563 -10.76 -20.30 -3.58
CA ARG A 563 -11.83 -20.69 -2.65
C ARG A 563 -12.70 -19.51 -2.30
N GLU A 564 -13.95 -19.83 -1.99
CA GLU A 564 -14.97 -18.88 -1.63
C GLU A 564 -15.51 -19.24 -0.23
N TYR A 565 -15.47 -18.27 0.67
CA TYR A 565 -15.94 -18.40 2.04
C TYR A 565 -17.17 -17.55 2.21
N CYS A 566 -18.18 -18.11 2.87
CA CYS A 566 -19.48 -17.47 2.94
C CYS A 566 -20.05 -17.53 4.34
N ARG A 567 -20.78 -16.50 4.73
CA ARG A 567 -21.47 -16.46 6.02
C ARG A 567 -22.77 -15.68 5.97
N THR A 568 -23.71 -16.07 6.83
CA THR A 568 -24.93 -15.32 7.11
C THR A 568 -24.86 -14.66 8.48
N ASP A 569 -25.13 -13.36 8.53
CA ASP A 569 -25.28 -12.59 9.76
C ASP A 569 -26.74 -12.12 9.91
N THR A 570 -27.26 -12.23 11.12
CA THR A 570 -28.62 -11.81 11.47
C THR A 570 -28.57 -10.49 12.23
N LEU A 571 -29.45 -9.57 11.86
CA LEU A 571 -29.58 -8.27 12.51
C LEU A 571 -30.93 -8.18 13.24
N PRO A 572 -31.02 -7.44 14.35
CA PRO A 572 -32.30 -7.19 15.01
C PRO A 572 -33.33 -6.61 14.05
N GLN A 573 -34.60 -6.99 14.24
CA GLN A 573 -35.68 -6.43 13.45
C GLN A 573 -35.73 -4.91 13.60
N GLY A 574 -35.72 -4.19 12.46
CA GLY A 574 -35.71 -2.72 12.44
C GLY A 574 -34.32 -2.09 12.38
N ALA A 575 -33.24 -2.90 12.46
CA ALA A 575 -31.89 -2.41 12.24
C ALA A 575 -31.73 -1.77 10.86
N ARG A 576 -31.06 -0.61 10.81
CA ARG A 576 -30.74 0.12 9.58
C ARG A 576 -29.23 0.03 9.34
N LEU A 577 -28.83 -0.98 8.57
CA LEU A 577 -27.44 -1.17 8.19
C LEU A 577 -27.06 -0.20 7.07
N PHE A 578 -26.03 0.60 7.28
CA PHE A 578 -25.56 1.58 6.29
C PHE A 578 -24.12 1.35 5.83
N GLN A 579 -23.32 0.60 6.60
CA GLN A 579 -21.92 0.34 6.26
C GLN A 579 -21.51 -1.07 6.66
N LEU A 580 -20.78 -1.71 5.76
CA LEU A 580 -20.08 -2.98 5.99
C LEU A 580 -18.76 -2.94 5.26
N SER A 581 -17.76 -3.57 5.85
CA SER A 581 -16.46 -3.78 5.24
C SER A 581 -15.97 -5.20 5.55
N SER A 582 -14.97 -5.64 4.81
CA SER A 582 -14.25 -6.87 5.09
C SER A 582 -12.77 -6.63 4.89
N HIS A 583 -11.97 -7.42 5.59
CA HIS A 583 -10.52 -7.39 5.55
C HIS A 583 -10.00 -8.68 4.93
N THR A 584 -9.06 -8.54 3.99
CA THR A 584 -8.31 -9.66 3.42
C THR A 584 -6.86 -9.24 3.21
N HIS A 585 -5.94 -10.18 3.36
CA HIS A 585 -4.54 -9.93 3.03
C HIS A 585 -4.32 -9.95 1.50
N LYS A 586 -3.05 -9.90 1.08
CA LYS A 586 -2.57 -9.74 -0.31
C LYS A 586 -3.27 -10.56 -1.41
N ARG A 587 -3.89 -11.70 -1.09
CA ARG A 587 -4.54 -12.61 -2.07
C ARG A 587 -6.07 -12.48 -2.13
N GLY A 588 -6.64 -11.53 -1.38
CA GLY A 588 -7.99 -11.00 -1.53
C GLY A 588 -8.35 -10.74 -2.99
N LYS A 589 -9.47 -11.28 -3.48
CA LYS A 589 -9.93 -10.98 -4.85
C LYS A 589 -11.27 -10.30 -4.92
N LEU A 590 -12.23 -10.80 -4.16
CA LEU A 590 -13.60 -10.34 -4.26
C LEU A 590 -14.27 -10.44 -2.91
N PHE A 591 -14.89 -9.33 -2.53
CA PHE A 591 -15.80 -9.24 -1.40
C PHE A 591 -17.19 -8.89 -1.95
N ARG A 592 -18.22 -9.66 -1.59
CA ARG A 592 -19.61 -9.36 -1.95
C ARG A 592 -20.50 -9.44 -0.72
N ILE A 593 -21.51 -8.58 -0.72
CA ILE A 593 -22.57 -8.58 0.27
C ILE A 593 -23.90 -8.70 -0.47
N TRP A 594 -24.81 -9.51 0.07
CA TRP A 594 -26.18 -9.58 -0.40
C TRP A 594 -27.14 -9.07 0.67
N GLY A 595 -28.13 -8.30 0.21
CA GLY A 595 -29.16 -7.71 1.06
C GLY A 595 -30.08 -8.73 1.74
N PRO A 596 -31.01 -8.27 2.58
CA PRO A 596 -31.90 -9.12 3.36
C PRO A 596 -32.77 -10.04 2.47
N GLY A 597 -32.96 -11.30 2.90
CA GLY A 597 -33.92 -12.23 2.27
C GLY A 597 -33.32 -13.52 1.68
N ILE A 598 -32.16 -13.95 2.19
CA ILE A 598 -31.55 -15.24 1.87
C ILE A 598 -32.48 -16.37 2.32
N ALA A 599 -32.71 -17.36 1.45
CA ALA A 599 -33.58 -18.50 1.76
C ALA A 599 -32.91 -19.57 2.64
N GLN A 600 -31.58 -19.60 2.71
CA GLN A 600 -30.78 -20.59 3.44
C GLN A 600 -29.52 -19.93 4.01
N ALA A 601 -29.34 -20.00 5.33
CA ALA A 601 -28.14 -19.52 5.99
C ALA A 601 -26.92 -20.35 5.60
N CYS A 602 -25.75 -19.72 5.45
CA CYS A 602 -24.49 -20.41 5.18
C CYS A 602 -23.43 -20.14 6.26
N SER A 603 -22.51 -21.10 6.42
CA SER A 603 -21.41 -21.05 7.39
C SER A 603 -20.06 -21.20 6.69
N SER A 604 -19.07 -20.44 7.16
CA SER A 604 -17.72 -20.34 6.61
C SER A 604 -16.93 -21.65 6.59
N SER A 605 -17.30 -22.61 7.45
CA SER A 605 -16.58 -23.87 7.66
C SER A 605 -17.10 -25.06 6.84
N ASN A 606 -18.33 -25.02 6.29
CA ASN A 606 -18.99 -26.22 5.75
C ASN A 606 -19.80 -26.02 4.45
N ASP A 607 -19.89 -24.82 3.87
CA ASP A 607 -20.70 -24.59 2.66
C ASP A 607 -19.94 -23.77 1.60
N PRO A 608 -19.56 -24.37 0.45
CA PRO A 608 -18.83 -23.68 -0.60
C PRO A 608 -19.72 -22.83 -1.52
N THR A 609 -21.06 -22.84 -1.37
CA THR A 609 -21.94 -22.19 -2.35
C THR A 609 -23.08 -21.40 -1.72
N CYS A 610 -22.91 -20.08 -1.66
CA CYS A 610 -24.01 -19.18 -1.31
C CYS A 610 -24.67 -18.64 -2.58
N THR A 611 -25.88 -19.13 -2.87
CA THR A 611 -26.67 -18.70 -4.02
C THR A 611 -27.61 -17.55 -3.61
N PRO A 612 -27.42 -16.33 -4.13
CA PRO A 612 -28.38 -15.26 -3.92
C PRO A 612 -29.71 -15.62 -4.59
N ARG A 613 -30.83 -15.24 -3.96
CA ARG A 613 -32.15 -15.43 -4.56
C ARG A 613 -32.23 -14.62 -5.88
N PRO A 614 -32.65 -15.21 -7.02
CA PRO A 614 -32.72 -14.46 -8.27
C PRO A 614 -33.65 -13.25 -8.10
N ALA A 615 -33.19 -12.08 -8.54
CA ALA A 615 -33.96 -10.84 -8.56
C ALA A 615 -35.08 -10.97 -9.62
N GLY A 616 -36.17 -11.67 -9.29
CA GLY A 616 -37.24 -11.95 -10.23
C GLY A 616 -38.29 -12.86 -9.63
N GLY A 617 -39.13 -12.33 -8.75
CA GLY A 617 -40.25 -13.10 -8.20
C GLY A 617 -40.95 -12.39 -7.05
N ALA A 618 -41.80 -11.41 -7.37
CA ALA A 618 -42.81 -10.94 -6.43
C ALA A 618 -43.79 -12.09 -6.12
N ARG A 619 -43.50 -12.87 -5.08
CA ARG A 619 -44.50 -13.69 -4.40
C ARG A 619 -44.54 -13.31 -2.92
N ARG A 620 -45.77 -13.11 -2.45
CA ARG A 620 -46.21 -12.57 -1.15
C ARG A 620 -45.22 -12.82 0.01
N ARG A 621 -44.88 -11.73 0.70
CA ARG A 621 -44.20 -11.69 2.01
C ARG A 621 -44.82 -12.72 2.96
N ARG A 622 -44.00 -13.67 3.44
CA ARG A 622 -44.18 -14.24 4.78
C ARG A 622 -43.24 -13.50 5.72
N ARG A 623 -43.75 -13.11 6.90
CA ARG A 623 -43.00 -12.44 7.97
C ARG A 623 -41.97 -13.40 8.56
N GLY A 624 -40.75 -12.93 8.80
CA GLY A 624 -39.70 -13.63 9.54
C GLY A 624 -38.30 -13.34 8.98
N GLU A 625 -37.52 -12.58 9.76
CA GLU A 625 -36.05 -12.40 9.73
C GLU A 625 -35.38 -11.69 8.51
N PRO A 626 -34.75 -10.51 8.71
CA PRO A 626 -33.77 -9.98 7.77
C PRO A 626 -32.38 -10.60 8.03
N ALA A 627 -31.94 -11.48 7.13
CA ALA A 627 -30.61 -12.11 7.14
C ALA A 627 -29.73 -11.54 6.01
N LEU A 628 -28.49 -11.16 6.30
CA LEU A 628 -27.52 -10.58 5.37
C LEU A 628 -26.40 -11.59 5.08
N GLN A 629 -25.92 -11.65 3.83
CA GLN A 629 -24.92 -12.63 3.39
C GLN A 629 -23.62 -11.94 3.00
N VAL A 630 -22.51 -12.52 3.42
CA VAL A 630 -21.16 -11.99 3.28
C VAL A 630 -20.31 -13.04 2.58
N LEU A 631 -19.55 -12.61 1.57
CA LEU A 631 -18.82 -13.49 0.67
C LEU A 631 -17.39 -13.04 0.42
N LEU A 632 -16.47 -14.00 0.45
CA LEU A 632 -15.06 -13.75 0.22
C LEU A 632 -14.49 -14.77 -0.77
N ALA A 633 -14.10 -14.35 -1.98
CA ALA A 633 -13.38 -15.22 -2.92
C ALA A 633 -11.88 -14.88 -2.96
N LEU A 634 -11.03 -15.92 -2.94
CA LEU A 634 -9.57 -15.85 -2.80
C LEU A 634 -8.87 -16.80 -3.78
N ARG A 635 -7.68 -16.44 -4.31
CA ARG A 635 -6.79 -17.31 -5.11
C ARG A 635 -5.59 -17.82 -4.29
#